data_AF-A0A1G8CEB9-F1
#
_entry.id   AF-A0A1G8CEB9-F1
#
_cell.length_a   1.000
_cell.length_b   1.000
_cell.length_c   1.000
_cell.angle_alpha   90.00
_cell.angle_beta   90.00
_cell.angle_gamma   90.00
#
_symmetry.space_group_name_H-M   'P 1'
#
loop_
_entity.id
_entity.type
_entity.pdbx_description
1 polymer ?
#
loop_
_entity_poly.entity_id
_entity_poly.type
_entity_poly.pdbx_seq_one_letter_code
_entity_poly.pdbx_strand_id
1 'polypeptide(L)' 'MYTRKQIMNAIENCLDESESKIIKTRFGIEDGLTVRLNEIEIKLGVKKEQVREIEKKVLKYLKKHC' A
#
# COMPACT_ATOMS: atom_id res chain seq x y z
N MET A 1 11.38 -8.61 10.02
CA MET A 1 11.27 -8.10 8.63
C MET A 1 10.08 -8.82 8.00
N TYR A 2 9.03 -8.11 7.58
CA TYR A 2 7.86 -8.76 6.97
C TYR A 2 8.21 -9.23 5.56
N THR A 3 7.76 -10.42 5.19
CA THR A 3 7.96 -10.94 3.83
C THR A 3 7.02 -10.26 2.84
N ARG A 4 7.41 -10.17 1.55
CA ARG A 4 6.50 -9.65 0.50
C ARG A 4 5.14 -10.37 0.52
N LYS A 5 5.14 -11.68 0.76
CA LYS A 5 3.93 -12.50 0.81
C LYS A 5 3.00 -12.07 1.96
N GLN A 6 3.54 -11.79 3.15
CA GLN A 6 2.75 -11.28 4.29
C GLN A 6 2.16 -9.90 4.00
N ILE A 7 2.95 -9.00 3.42
CA ILE A 7 2.50 -7.66 3.05
C ILE A 7 1.40 -7.75 2.00
N MET A 8 1.57 -8.59 0.98
CA MET A 8 0.59 -8.77 -0.09
C MET A 8 -0.72 -9.37 0.44
N ASN A 9 -0.64 -10.36 1.33
CA ASN A 9 -1.81 -10.90 2.01
C ASN A 9 -2.52 -9.82 2.84
N ALA A 10 -1.78 -8.99 3.58
CA ALA A 10 -2.37 -7.90 4.35
C ALA A 10 -3.06 -6.85 3.46
N ILE A 11 -2.45 -6.54 2.31
CA ILE A 11 -3.03 -5.64 1.31
C ILE A 11 -4.35 -6.23 0.77
N GLU A 12 -4.37 -7.50 0.37
CA GLU A 12 -5.55 -8.14 -0.21
C GLU A 12 -6.69 -8.38 0.79
N ASN A 13 -6.37 -8.59 2.07
CA ASN A 13 -7.38 -8.84 3.09
C ASN A 13 -7.86 -7.56 3.82
N CYS A 14 -7.07 -6.49 3.80
CA CYS A 14 -7.37 -5.29 4.59
C CYS A 14 -7.76 -4.08 3.74
N LEU A 15 -7.45 -4.07 2.44
CA LEU A 15 -7.68 -2.92 1.55
C LEU A 15 -8.63 -3.27 0.42
N ASP A 16 -9.47 -2.31 0.05
CA ASP A 16 -10.29 -2.37 -1.17
C ASP A 16 -9.43 -2.26 -2.44
N GLU A 17 -9.97 -2.64 -3.61
CA GLU A 17 -9.23 -2.65 -4.88
C GLU A 17 -8.54 -1.30 -5.19
N SER A 18 -9.21 -0.18 -4.92
CA SER A 18 -8.65 1.17 -5.10
C SER A 18 -7.48 1.46 -4.17
N GLU A 19 -7.62 1.13 -2.87
CA GLU A 19 -6.57 1.31 -1.87
C GLU A 19 -5.38 0.39 -2.13
N SER A 20 -5.67 -0.86 -2.49
CA SER A 20 -4.71 -1.88 -2.89
C SER A 20 -3.90 -1.42 -4.10
N LYS A 21 -4.53 -0.80 -5.11
CA LYS A 21 -3.83 -0.27 -6.28
C LYS A 21 -2.87 0.87 -5.92
N ILE A 22 -3.29 1.78 -5.05
CA ILE A 22 -2.43 2.88 -4.55
C ILE A 22 -1.19 2.30 -3.88
N ILE A 23 -1.36 1.35 -2.97
CA ILE A 23 -0.24 0.82 -2.19
C ILE A 23 0.65 -0.12 -3.01
N LYS A 24 0.08 -0.90 -3.92
CA LYS A 24 0.83 -1.72 -4.90
C LYS A 24 1.69 -0.85 -5.80
N THR A 25 1.16 0.29 -6.27
CA THR A 25 1.92 1.28 -7.04
C THR A 25 3.04 1.92 -6.20
N ARG A 26 2.75 2.29 -4.95
CA ARG A 26 3.72 2.86 -4.01
C ARG A 26 4.93 1.95 -3.80
N PHE A 27 4.68 0.66 -3.62
CA PHE A 27 5.71 -0.36 -3.37
C PHE A 27 6.26 -1.01 -4.65
N GLY A 28 5.80 -0.61 -5.83
CA GLY A 28 6.24 -1.20 -7.10
C GLY A 28 5.89 -2.68 -7.23
N ILE A 29 4.79 -3.13 -6.62
CA ILE A 29 4.32 -4.52 -6.70
C ILE A 29 3.78 -4.83 -8.11
N GLU A 30 3.21 -3.83 -8.77
CA GLU A 30 2.61 -3.98 -10.11
C GLU A 30 3.64 -3.75 -11.22
N ASP A 31 4.42 -2.67 -11.12
CA ASP A 31 5.32 -2.20 -12.18
C ASP A 31 6.81 -2.45 -11.87
N GLY A 32 7.14 -3.03 -10.71
CA GLY A 32 8.52 -3.20 -10.24
C GLY A 32 9.19 -1.91 -9.74
N LEU A 33 8.55 -0.75 -9.92
CA LEU A 33 9.09 0.57 -9.58
C LEU A 33 8.38 1.18 -8.38
N THR A 34 9.13 1.48 -7.32
CA THR A 34 8.59 2.20 -6.16
C THR A 34 8.37 3.67 -6.50
N VAL A 35 7.12 4.11 -6.48
CA VAL A 35 6.75 5.51 -6.79
C VAL A 35 6.84 6.36 -5.52
N ARG A 36 7.34 7.61 -5.61
CA ARG A 36 7.37 8.53 -4.45
C ARG A 36 5.98 9.06 -4.07
N LEU A 37 5.77 9.49 -2.81
CA LEU A 37 4.49 10.06 -2.36
C LEU A 37 4.04 11.25 -3.24
N ASN A 38 4.97 12.14 -3.60
CA ASN A 38 4.65 13.26 -4.49
C ASN A 38 4.20 12.79 -5.87
N GLU A 39 4.80 11.74 -6.40
CA GLU A 39 4.46 11.23 -7.73
C GLU A 39 3.13 10.46 -7.71
N ILE A 40 2.83 9.78 -6.62
CA ILE A 40 1.57 9.04 -6.47
C ILE A 40 0.37 9.98 -6.38
N GLU A 41 0.56 11.15 -5.77
CA GLU A 41 -0.45 12.22 -5.69
C GLU A 41 -0.80 12.75 -7.08
N ILE A 42 0.19 12.90 -7.96
CA ILE A 42 -0.01 13.35 -9.34
C ILE A 42 -0.58 12.20 -10.20
N LYS A 43 -0.06 10.97 -10.07
CA LYS A 43 -0.47 9.82 -10.90
C LYS A 43 -1.89 9.35 -10.62
N LEU A 44 -2.28 9.30 -9.35
CA LEU A 44 -3.56 8.73 -8.91
C LEU A 44 -4.54 9.79 -8.39
N GLY A 45 -4.14 11.06 -8.29
CA GLY A 45 -4.98 12.13 -7.74
C GLY A 45 -5.28 11.94 -6.25
N VAL A 46 -4.44 11.21 -5.51
CA VAL A 46 -4.69 10.85 -4.11
C VAL A 46 -3.91 11.74 -3.16
N LYS A 47 -4.52 12.11 -2.04
CA LYS A 47 -3.84 12.90 -1.01
C LYS A 47 -2.78 12.06 -0.30
N LYS A 48 -1.66 12.67 0.06
CA LYS A 48 -0.60 12.02 0.87
C LYS A 48 -1.13 11.38 2.15
N GLU A 49 -2.10 12.03 2.79
CA GLU A 49 -2.70 11.51 4.02
C GLU A 49 -3.45 10.20 3.76
N GLN A 50 -4.13 10.06 2.63
CA GLN A 50 -4.81 8.82 2.26
C GLN A 50 -3.81 7.67 2.13
N VAL A 51 -2.65 7.91 1.51
CA VAL A 51 -1.58 6.90 1.41
C VAL A 51 -1.07 6.49 2.79
N ARG A 52 -0.89 7.46 3.70
CA ARG A 52 -0.48 7.17 5.08
C ARG A 52 -1.52 6.37 5.86
N GLU A 53 -2.79 6.68 5.70
CA GLU A 53 -3.87 5.93 6.35
C GLU A 53 -3.92 4.48 5.84
N ILE A 54 -3.76 4.28 4.53
CA ILE A 54 -3.62 2.94 3.92
C ILE A 54 -2.40 2.20 4.50
N GLU A 55 -1.23 2.85 4.59
CA GLU A 55 -0.04 2.26 5.19
C GLU A 55 -0.26 1.83 6.65
N LYS A 56 -0.89 2.69 7.46
CA LYS A 56 -1.24 2.37 8.86
C LYS A 56 -2.19 1.17 8.94
N LYS A 57 -3.19 1.12 8.05
CA LYS A 57 -4.19 0.04 7.99
C LYS A 57 -3.52 -1.31 7.71
N VAL A 58 -2.62 -1.37 6.72
CA VAL A 58 -1.82 -2.57 6.41
C VAL A 58 -0.89 -2.93 7.57
N LEU A 59 -0.18 -1.96 8.14
CA LEU A 59 0.73 -2.21 9.27
C LEU A 59 -0.02 -2.74 10.49
N LYS A 60 -1.23 -2.23 10.76
CA LYS A 60 -2.10 -2.70 11.84
C LYS A 60 -2.56 -4.14 11.60
N TYR A 61 -2.91 -4.48 10.36
CA TYR A 61 -3.25 -5.86 10.00
C TYR A 61 -2.07 -6.81 10.20
N LEU A 62 -0.88 -6.43 9.70
CA LEU A 62 0.35 -7.20 9.85
C LEU A 62 0.68 -7.44 11.33
N LYS A 63 0.61 -6.41 12.17
CA LYS A 63 0.83 -6.55 13.63
C LYS A 63 -0.16 -7.50 14.32
N LYS A 64 -1.37 -7.67 13.78
CA LYS A 64 -2.40 -8.52 14.36
C LYS A 64 -2.31 -9.98 13.87
N HIS A 65 -1.76 -10.20 12.68
CA HIS A 65 -1.71 -11.51 12.02
C HIS A 65 -0.29 -12.08 11.80
N CYS A 66 0.76 -11.40 12.29
CA CYS A 66 2.14 -11.89 12.31
C CYS A 66 2.62 -12.13 13.74
#